data_AF-A0A170WKH5-F1
#
_entry.id   AF-A0A170WKH5-F1
#
_cell.length_a   1.000
_cell.length_b   1.000
_cell.length_c   1.000
_cell.angle_alpha   90.00
_cell.angle_beta   90.00
_cell.angle_gamma   90.00
#
_symmetry.space_group_name_H-M   'P 1'
#
loop_
_entity.id
_entity.type
_entity.pdbx_description
1 polymer ?
#
loop_
_entity_poly.entity_id
_entity_poly.type
_entity_poly.pdbx_seq_one_letter_code
_entity_poly.pdbx_strand_id
1 'polypeptide(L)'
;LVWTLVSEVFPFRGRSQASGLVAAVSYIFNFISTKTFISLEQWLGLENLFAVYGTISMIGCFFLYWQLPETEGVSLRDIERRYMKNKPNVNSEKKC
;
A
#
# COMPACT_ATOMS: atom_id res chain seq x y z
N LEU A 1 -3.03 10.97 1.85
CA LEU A 1 -4.06 10.08 1.25
C LEU A 1 -3.63 8.61 1.28
N VAL A 2 -2.50 8.22 0.67
CA VAL A 2 -2.04 6.81 0.66
C VAL A 2 -1.85 6.20 2.06
N TRP A 3 -1.31 6.98 3.00
CA TRP A 3 -1.10 6.53 4.37
C TRP A 3 -2.41 6.28 5.15
N THR A 4 -3.46 7.03 4.81
CA THR A 4 -4.79 6.87 5.40
C THR A 4 -5.49 5.63 4.85
N LEU A 5 -5.43 5.41 3.53
CA LEU A 5 -5.94 4.20 2.87
C LEU A 5 -5.27 2.93 3.39
N VAL A 6 -3.94 2.96 3.53
CA VAL A 6 -3.17 1.86 4.14
C VAL A 6 -3.65 1.58 5.55
N SER A 7 -3.92 2.62 6.35
CA SER A 7 -4.41 2.44 7.72
C SER A 7 -5.82 1.86 7.82
N GLU A 8 -6.61 1.91 6.74
CA GLU A 8 -7.98 1.45 6.66
C GLU A 8 -8.09 0.02 6.10
N VAL A 9 -7.19 -0.35 5.19
CA VAL A 9 -7.12 -1.70 4.58
C VAL A 9 -6.51 -2.75 5.52
N PHE A 10 -5.58 -2.38 6.41
CA PHE A 10 -4.86 -3.36 7.23
C PHE A 10 -5.55 -3.70 8.58
N PRO A 11 -5.79 -4.99 8.89
CA PRO A 11 -6.36 -5.42 10.17
C PRO A 11 -5.39 -5.28 11.35
N PHE A 12 -5.96 -5.12 12.55
CA PHE A 12 -5.28 -4.72 13.80
C PHE A 12 -4.07 -5.58 14.19
N ARG A 13 -4.02 -6.86 13.78
CA ARG A 13 -2.96 -7.81 14.19
C ARG A 13 -1.68 -7.79 13.34
N GLY A 14 -1.72 -7.27 12.12
CA GLY A 14 -0.58 -7.30 11.17
C GLY A 14 -0.06 -5.93 10.72
N ARG A 15 -0.64 -4.84 11.26
CA ARG A 15 -0.45 -3.48 10.77
C ARG A 15 1.01 -3.01 10.78
N SER A 16 1.81 -3.38 11.77
CA SER A 16 3.20 -2.92 11.88
C SER A 16 4.09 -3.44 10.75
N GLN A 17 4.07 -4.74 10.48
CA GLN A 17 4.86 -5.35 9.41
C GLN A 17 4.40 -4.88 8.03
N ALA A 18 3.08 -4.81 7.81
CA ALA A 18 2.49 -4.32 6.57
C ALA A 18 2.85 -2.84 6.32
N SER A 19 2.76 -1.99 7.34
CA SER A 19 3.14 -0.58 7.23
C SER A 19 4.62 -0.39 6.93
N GLY A 20 5.49 -1.23 7.49
CA GLY A 20 6.93 -1.20 7.21
C GLY A 20 7.24 -1.57 5.75
N LEU A 21 6.57 -2.60 5.22
CA LEU A 21 6.72 -2.99 3.82
C LEU A 21 6.22 -1.89 2.86
N VAL A 22 5.05 -1.30 3.17
CA VAL A 22 4.51 -0.17 2.40
C VAL A 22 5.45 1.02 2.41
N ALA A 23 6.02 1.34 3.58
CA ALA A 23 7.02 2.41 3.70
C ALA A 23 8.23 2.12 2.82
N ALA A 24 8.79 0.91 2.89
CA ALA A 24 9.95 0.51 2.10
C ALA A 24 9.68 0.65 0.59
N VAL A 25 8.53 0.14 0.12
CA VAL A 25 8.13 0.27 -1.30
C VAL A 25 7.97 1.73 -1.69
N SER A 26 7.36 2.56 -0.83
CA SER A 26 7.19 4.00 -1.08
C SER A 26 8.53 4.71 -1.23
N TYR A 27 9.51 4.38 -0.38
CA TYR A 27 10.86 4.94 -0.48
C TYR A 27 11.61 4.48 -1.73
N ILE A 28 11.48 3.19 -2.11
CA ILE A 28 12.06 2.69 -3.36
C ILE A 28 11.48 3.43 -4.57
N PHE A 29 10.15 3.63 -4.59
CA PHE A 29 9.50 4.35 -5.68
C PHE A 29 9.95 5.82 -5.74
N ASN A 30 10.13 6.45 -4.57
CA ASN A 30 10.65 7.81 -4.48
C ASN A 30 12.10 7.92 -4.98
N PHE A 31 12.94 6.93 -4.67
CA PHE A 31 14.31 6.85 -5.16
C PHE A 31 14.36 6.68 -6.69
N ILE A 32 13.54 5.77 -7.24
CA ILE A 32 13.41 5.56 -8.68
C ILE A 32 12.95 6.85 -9.37
N SER A 33 11.89 7.48 -8.85
CA SER A 33 11.37 8.74 -9.42
C SER A 33 12.44 9.84 -9.44
N THR A 34 13.20 9.99 -8.34
CA THR A 34 14.28 10.98 -8.26
C THR A 34 15.39 10.70 -9.29
N LYS A 35 15.82 9.45 -9.43
CA LYS A 35 16.81 9.03 -10.43
C LYS A 35 16.32 9.28 -11.86
N THR A 36 15.10 8.86 -12.17
CA THR A 36 14.47 9.02 -13.47
C THR A 36 14.26 10.50 -13.81
N PHE A 37 13.88 11.32 -12.83
CA PHE A 37 13.72 12.77 -13.00
C PHE A 37 15.01 13.44 -13.46
N ILE A 38 16.14 13.18 -12.78
CA ILE A 38 17.44 13.75 -13.14
C ILE A 38 17.85 13.31 -14.56
N SER A 39 17.64 12.03 -14.91
CA SER A 39 17.96 11.54 -16.25
C SER A 39 17.07 12.15 -17.34
N LEU A 40 15.77 12.39 -17.08
CA LEU A 40 14.88 13.02 -18.06
C LEU A 40 15.13 14.52 -18.21
N GLU A 41 15.46 15.22 -17.12
CA GLU A 41 15.81 16.64 -17.13
C GLU A 41 16.96 16.93 -18.09
N GLN A 42 17.98 16.06 -18.10
CA GLN A 42 19.16 16.22 -18.95
C GLN A 42 18.91 15.96 -20.44
N TRP A 43 17.88 15.17 -20.78
CA TRP A 43 17.66 14.68 -22.14
C TRP A 43 16.55 15.40 -22.91
N LEU A 44 15.44 15.77 -22.26
CA LEU A 44 14.22 16.19 -22.98
C LEU A 44 13.60 17.52 -22.52
N GLY A 45 14.10 18.14 -21.45
CA GLY A 45 13.49 19.35 -20.90
C GLY A 45 12.14 19.10 -20.19
N LEU A 46 11.63 20.14 -19.53
CA LEU A 46 10.48 20.09 -18.61
C LEU A 46 9.16 19.63 -19.24
N GLU A 47 8.98 19.88 -20.54
CA GLU A 47 7.76 19.63 -21.29
C GLU A 47 7.43 18.13 -21.43
N ASN A 48 8.40 17.30 -21.80
CA ASN A 48 8.17 15.86 -21.92
C ASN A 48 8.12 15.13 -20.58
N LEU A 49 8.73 15.70 -19.54
CA LEU A 49 8.68 15.17 -18.19
C LEU A 49 7.24 15.14 -17.65
N PHE A 50 6.49 16.24 -17.84
CA PHE A 50 5.09 16.32 -17.41
C PHE A 50 4.21 15.27 -18.09
N ALA A 51 4.42 15.02 -19.38
CA ALA A 51 3.66 14.00 -20.13
C ALA A 51 3.95 12.58 -19.63
N VAL A 52 5.20 12.25 -19.33
CA VAL A 52 5.58 10.92 -18.82
C VAL A 52 5.04 10.68 -17.40
N TYR A 53 5.19 11.65 -16.50
CA TYR A 53 4.64 11.53 -15.15
C TYR A 53 3.11 11.51 -15.15
N GLY A 54 2.47 12.27 -16.05
CA GLY A 54 1.02 12.25 -16.23
C GLY A 54 0.48 10.89 -16.68
N THR A 55 1.13 10.27 -17.67
CA THR A 55 0.72 8.93 -18.16
C THR A 55 0.95 7.85 -17.10
N ILE A 56 2.07 7.86 -16.39
CA ILE A 56 2.33 6.95 -15.27
C ILE A 56 1.27 7.10 -14.17
N SER A 57 0.90 8.34 -13.83
CA SER A 57 -0.14 8.61 -12.83
C SER A 57 -1.52 8.10 -13.29
N MET A 58 -1.89 8.30 -14.55
CA MET A 58 -3.15 7.77 -15.11
C MET A 58 -3.20 6.24 -15.07
N ILE A 59 -2.11 5.57 -15.47
CA ILE A 59 -2.02 4.10 -15.42
C ILE A 59 -2.12 3.61 -13.97
N GLY A 60 -1.41 4.26 -13.05
CA GLY A 60 -1.47 3.94 -11.62
C GLY A 60 -2.87 4.15 -11.03
N CYS A 61 -3.57 5.21 -11.43
CA CYS A 61 -4.93 5.49 -11.02
C CYS A 61 -5.91 4.45 -11.56
N PHE A 62 -5.79 4.06 -12.84
CA PHE A 62 -6.63 3.03 -13.44
C PHE A 62 -6.38 1.66 -12.80
N PHE A 63 -5.11 1.31 -12.55
CA PHE A 63 -4.75 0.10 -11.83
C PHE A 63 -5.27 0.10 -10.40
N LEU A 64 -5.13 1.22 -9.67
CA LEU A 64 -5.72 1.35 -8.34
C LEU A 64 -7.23 1.20 -8.38
N TYR A 65 -7.93 1.82 -9.32
CA TYR A 65 -9.38 1.70 -9.45
C TYR A 65 -9.82 0.25 -9.71
N TRP A 66 -9.08 -0.49 -10.54
CA TRP A 66 -9.44 -1.86 -10.89
C TRP A 66 -8.97 -2.91 -9.88
N GLN A 67 -7.86 -2.66 -9.20
CA GLN A 67 -7.28 -3.54 -8.16
C GLN A 67 -7.89 -3.26 -6.78
N LEU A 68 -8.50 -2.08 -6.60
CA LEU A 68 -9.27 -1.68 -5.42
C LEU A 68 -10.80 -1.69 -5.69
N PRO A 69 -11.40 -2.74 -6.27
CA PRO A 69 -12.85 -2.86 -6.25
C PRO A 69 -13.20 -3.33 -4.83
N GLU A 70 -13.95 -2.50 -4.10
CA GLU A 70 -14.59 -2.85 -2.84
C GLU A 70 -13.66 -3.23 -1.67
N THR A 71 -12.91 -2.26 -1.14
CA THR A 71 -12.56 -2.29 0.30
C THR A 71 -13.38 -1.30 1.13
N GLU A 72 -14.35 -0.61 0.53
CA GLU A 72 -15.35 0.22 1.24
C GLU A 72 -16.55 -0.61 1.71
N GLY A 73 -16.34 -1.69 2.48
CA GLY A 73 -17.51 -2.45 2.96
C GLY A 73 -17.25 -3.69 3.80
N VAL A 74 -16.07 -4.30 3.72
CA VAL A 74 -15.75 -5.41 4.64
C VAL A 74 -15.28 -4.83 5.96
N SER A 75 -16.24 -4.62 6.86
CA SER A 75 -15.98 -4.27 8.26
C SER A 75 -14.87 -5.17 8.82
N LEU A 76 -13.82 -4.55 9.36
CA LEU A 76 -12.72 -5.21 10.09
C LEU A 76 -13.21 -6.29 11.09
N ARG A 77 -14.44 -6.16 11.60
CA ARG A 77 -15.14 -7.14 12.46
C ARG A 77 -15.40 -8.50 11.82
N ASP A 78 -15.61 -8.60 10.52
CA ASP A 78 -15.86 -9.88 9.85
C ASP A 78 -14.57 -10.65 9.55
N ILE A 79 -13.47 -9.93 9.30
CA ILE A 79 -12.13 -10.53 9.19
C ILE A 79 -11.68 -11.05 10.57
N GLU A 80 -11.92 -10.28 11.63
CA GLU A 80 -11.55 -10.68 12.99
C GLU A 80 -12.38 -11.89 13.49
N ARG A 81 -13.68 -11.95 13.19
CA ARG A 81 -14.53 -13.12 13.50
C ARG A 81 -14.08 -14.40 12.78
N ARG A 82 -13.66 -14.31 11.52
CA ARG A 82 -13.16 -15.46 10.75
C ARG A 82 -11.83 -15.98 11.30
N TYR A 83 -10.93 -15.10 11.73
CA TYR A 83 -9.66 -15.50 12.36
C TYR A 83 -9.82 -16.04 13.79
N MET A 84 -10.78 -15.54 14.58
CA MET A 84 -11.04 -16.07 15.93
C MET A 84 -11.67 -17.47 15.91
N LYS A 85 -12.49 -17.80 14.90
CA LYS A 85 -13.13 -19.13 14.78
C LYS A 85 -12.14 -20.28 14.50
N ASN A 86 -10.92 -19.96 14.05
CA ASN A 86 -9.92 -20.95 13.65
C ASN A 86 -8.72 -21.07 14.61
N LYS A 87 -8.84 -20.60 15.86
CA LYS A 87 -7.94 -21.05 16.92
C LYS A 87 -8.44 -22.40 17.46
N PRO A 88 -7.76 -23.54 17.18
CA PRO A 88 -7.84 -24.65 18.11
C PRO A 88 -7.36 -24.14 19.46
N ASN A 89 -8.08 -24.51 20.52
CA ASN A 89 -7.80 -24.17 21.91
C ASN A 89 -6.33 -24.45 22.26
N VAL A 90 -5.46 -23.44 22.17
CA VAL A 90 -4.19 -23.43 22.89
C VAL A 90 -4.43 -22.61 24.15
N ASN A 91 -5.12 -23.27 25.09
CA ASN A 91 -4.97 -22.99 26.49
C ASN A 91 -3.94 -24.00 27.01
N SER A 92 -2.71 -23.55 27.23
CA SER A 92 -1.93 -23.93 28.39
C SER A 92 -0.67 -23.06 28.47
N GLU A 93 -0.49 -22.48 29.66
CA GLU A 93 0.77 -22.05 30.24
C GLU A 93 1.55 -20.92 29.55
N LYS A 94 1.30 -19.68 29.99
CA LYS A 94 2.36 -18.85 30.62
C LYS A 94 1.75 -17.96 31.69
N LYS A 95 1.48 -18.56 32.85
CA LYS A 95 1.45 -17.87 34.14
C LYS A 95 2.36 -18.65 35.08
N CYS A 96 3.63 -18.26 35.09
CA CYS A 96 4.50 -18.32 36.25
C CYS A 96 5.51 -17.18 36.12
#